data_AF-A0A6J1UYG0-F1
#
_entry.id   AF-A0A6J1UYG0-F1
#
_cell.length_a   1.000
_cell.length_b   1.000
_cell.length_c   1.000
_cell.angle_alpha   90.00
_cell.angle_beta   90.00
_cell.angle_gamma   90.00
#
_symmetry.space_group_name_H-M   'P 1'
#
loop_
_entity.id
_entity.type
_entity.pdbx_description
1 polymer ?
#
loop_
_entity_poly.entity_id
_entity_poly.type
_entity_poly.pdbx_seq_one_letter_code
_entity_poly.pdbx_strand_id
1 'polypeptide(L)'
;MGIVIKVRIPTCHDKPGTTQILQLTHQADSQISIALPTVYEVDLFRCFLPVFFHIQMLWELVLLGEPLVVMAPSPSESSETVLALVSCISPLKYYSDFRPYFTIHDSEFKDYTTRTQTPPSAILGVTNPFFAKTLQHWPHIIRIGDIKVSGEVPKQVKVKKLKNLKTLDSKPGVYTSYKSYLNRDEEIVKQLQKGVQQKRPAEAQSIILRRYFLELTQSFIIPLERYVASLMPLQKSISPWKSPPQLKPFSKEEFMKTLEKAGPQLTSRLKGDWIGLYRHFLKSYNFDGWFRTRRKEMTRKLEALHLEALCNEDLLFWSQKHTEVETVDLVLKLKAKLIDVENLPVKPETIEKLKKHIDSIILAQPEDLQGILTKTGSV
;
A
#
# COMPACT_ATOMS: atom_id res chain seq x y z
N MET A 1 -13.16 -14.38 11.30
CA MET A 1 -12.76 -15.74 11.70
C MET A 1 -11.30 -15.91 11.30
N GLY A 2 -10.37 -15.83 12.25
CA GLY A 2 -8.92 -15.99 11.98
C GLY A 2 -8.49 -17.44 12.13
N ILE A 3 -7.46 -17.85 11.39
CA ILE A 3 -6.84 -19.17 11.50
C ILE A 3 -5.71 -19.08 12.52
N VAL A 4 -5.72 -19.92 13.56
CA VAL A 4 -4.62 -20.05 14.51
C VAL A 4 -3.69 -21.15 13.99
N ILE A 5 -2.46 -20.78 13.62
CA ILE A 5 -1.43 -21.72 13.20
C ILE A 5 -0.57 -22.04 14.42
N LYS A 6 -0.53 -23.31 14.84
CA LYS A 6 0.43 -23.78 15.85
C LYS A 6 1.74 -24.18 15.14
N VAL A 7 2.81 -23.43 15.38
CA VAL A 7 4.15 -23.70 14.84
C VAL A 7 5.10 -23.95 16.01
N ARG A 8 5.86 -25.07 15.97
CA ARG A 8 6.98 -25.31 16.88
C ARG A 8 8.23 -24.64 16.30
N ILE A 9 8.86 -23.74 17.05
CA ILE A 9 10.15 -23.18 16.68
C ILE A 9 11.24 -24.20 17.05
N PRO A 10 12.11 -24.62 16.11
CA PRO A 10 13.20 -25.53 16.42
C PRO A 10 14.17 -24.94 17.44
N THR A 11 14.68 -25.77 18.32
CA THR A 11 15.69 -25.40 19.33
C THR A 11 17.05 -25.95 18.95
N CYS A 12 18.11 -25.46 19.61
CA CYS A 12 19.48 -25.94 19.41
C CYS A 12 19.68 -27.44 19.71
N HIS A 13 18.68 -28.11 20.28
CA HIS A 13 18.68 -29.53 20.54
C HIS A 13 18.04 -30.38 19.42
N ASP A 14 17.41 -29.77 18.42
CA ASP A 14 16.77 -30.48 17.32
C ASP A 14 17.81 -30.93 16.27
N LYS A 15 17.80 -32.23 15.91
CA LYS A 15 18.69 -32.80 14.89
C LYS A 15 18.10 -32.63 13.47
N PRO A 16 18.87 -32.17 12.47
CA PRO A 16 18.40 -32.02 11.09
C PRO A 16 17.89 -33.36 10.51
N GLY A 17 16.67 -33.37 9.97
CA GLY A 17 16.13 -34.53 9.24
C GLY A 17 15.39 -35.59 10.08
N THR A 18 15.19 -35.39 11.38
CA THR A 18 14.58 -36.40 12.29
C THR A 18 13.30 -35.94 13.01
N THR A 19 12.43 -35.17 12.36
CA THR A 19 11.16 -34.77 12.97
C THR A 19 10.03 -35.70 12.52
N GLN A 20 9.84 -36.81 13.25
CA GLN A 20 8.51 -37.42 13.30
C GLN A 20 7.59 -36.39 13.95
N ILE A 21 6.52 -35.99 13.26
CA ILE A 21 5.45 -35.19 13.82
C ILE A 21 4.79 -36.09 14.88
N LEU A 22 5.28 -36.01 16.12
CA LEU A 22 4.61 -36.62 17.26
C LEU A 22 3.24 -35.97 17.34
N GLN A 23 2.19 -36.73 16.98
CA GLN A 23 0.83 -36.47 17.41
C GLN A 23 0.87 -36.49 18.94
N LEU A 24 1.03 -35.31 19.54
CA LEU A 24 0.96 -35.13 20.98
C LEU A 24 -0.47 -35.45 21.41
N THR A 25 -0.64 -36.70 21.83
CA THR A 25 -1.74 -37.17 22.68
C THR A 25 -1.85 -36.27 23.89
N HIS A 26 -3.08 -35.89 24.22
CA HIS A 26 -3.52 -35.18 25.42
C HIS A 26 -2.57 -35.30 26.62
N GLN A 27 -1.66 -34.36 26.76
CA GLN A 27 -1.08 -33.98 28.04
C GLN A 27 -1.29 -32.48 28.21
N ALA A 28 -1.81 -32.12 29.37
CA ALA A 28 -2.10 -30.77 29.80
C ALA A 28 -0.78 -30.00 30.03
N ASP A 29 -0.04 -29.76 28.95
CA ASP A 29 1.08 -28.83 28.98
C ASP A 29 0.51 -27.43 29.04
N SER A 30 1.08 -26.64 29.95
CA SER A 30 0.92 -25.21 30.05
C SER A 30 1.46 -24.55 28.78
N GLN A 31 0.76 -24.71 27.65
CA GLN A 31 1.17 -24.22 26.35
C GLN A 31 1.08 -22.71 26.37
N ILE A 32 2.23 -22.07 26.62
CA ILE A 32 2.44 -20.64 26.40
C ILE A 32 2.15 -20.38 24.91
N SER A 33 0.90 -20.04 24.61
CA SER A 33 0.47 -19.63 23.29
C SER A 33 0.93 -18.18 23.12
N ILE A 34 2.15 -18.00 22.60
CA ILE A 34 2.66 -16.67 22.26
C ILE A 34 2.00 -16.29 20.94
N ALA A 35 1.06 -15.34 20.99
CA ALA A 35 0.60 -14.67 19.79
C ALA A 35 1.76 -13.84 19.23
N LEU A 36 2.35 -14.29 18.12
CA LEU A 36 3.32 -13.48 17.39
C LEU A 36 2.56 -12.36 16.68
N PRO A 37 2.79 -11.08 17.02
CA PRO A 37 2.22 -9.98 16.26
C PRO A 37 2.74 -10.06 14.83
N THR A 38 1.90 -9.68 13.86
CA THR A 38 2.36 -9.66 12.47
C THR A 38 3.49 -8.63 12.33
N VAL A 39 4.42 -8.81 11.41
CA VAL A 39 5.47 -7.81 11.11
C VAL A 39 4.91 -6.44 10.72
N TYR A 40 3.63 -6.37 10.36
CA TYR A 40 2.90 -5.15 10.02
C TYR A 40 2.24 -4.48 11.23
N GLU A 41 2.27 -5.11 12.41
CA GLU A 41 1.68 -4.59 13.64
C GLU A 41 2.74 -3.96 14.54
N VAL A 42 3.25 -2.82 14.10
CA VAL A 42 4.17 -2.00 14.91
C VAL A 42 3.41 -1.36 16.09
N ASP A 43 4.07 -1.25 17.24
CA ASP A 43 3.58 -0.47 18.38
C ASP A 43 3.67 1.04 18.08
N LEU A 44 2.66 1.54 17.37
CA LEU A 44 2.57 2.93 16.90
C LEU A 44 2.71 3.93 18.04
N PHE A 45 2.09 3.65 19.19
CA PHE A 45 2.09 4.55 20.31
C PHE A 45 3.48 4.71 20.88
N ARG A 46 4.20 3.61 21.12
CA ARG A 46 5.60 3.68 21.58
C ARG A 46 6.49 4.46 20.62
N CYS A 47 6.38 4.20 19.32
CA CYS A 47 7.17 4.88 18.29
C CYS A 47 6.87 6.39 18.22
N PHE A 48 5.59 6.77 18.28
CA PHE A 48 5.17 8.16 18.16
C PHE A 48 5.10 8.92 19.49
N LEU A 49 5.27 8.27 20.65
CA LEU A 49 5.20 8.91 21.96
C LEU A 49 6.05 10.19 22.06
N PRO A 50 7.29 10.27 21.52
CA PRO A 50 8.09 11.49 21.60
C PRO A 50 7.57 12.63 20.71
N VAL A 51 6.72 12.32 19.73
CA VAL A 51 6.32 13.22 18.64
C VAL A 51 4.81 13.27 18.41
N PHE A 52 3.98 12.71 19.30
CA PHE A 52 2.55 12.51 18.99
C PHE A 52 1.77 13.82 18.80
N PHE A 53 2.28 14.94 19.31
CA PHE A 53 1.72 16.28 19.03
C PHE A 53 1.81 16.68 17.56
N HIS A 54 2.59 15.95 16.76
CA HIS A 54 2.86 16.20 15.34
C HIS A 54 2.39 15.07 14.45
N ILE A 55 1.64 14.08 14.95
CA ILE A 55 1.21 12.90 14.17
C ILE A 55 0.53 13.25 12.85
N GLN A 56 -0.25 14.33 12.83
CA GLN A 56 -0.93 14.83 11.64
C GLN A 56 0.09 15.31 10.58
N MET A 57 1.10 16.10 10.98
CA MET A 57 2.16 16.55 10.09
C MET A 57 2.99 15.37 9.59
N LEU A 58 3.30 14.41 10.46
CA LEU A 58 4.04 13.21 10.08
C LEU A 58 3.27 12.38 9.05
N TRP A 59 1.95 12.24 9.22
CA TRP A 59 1.09 11.61 8.23
C TRP A 59 1.14 12.33 6.87
N GLU A 60 1.11 13.67 6.84
CA GLU A 60 1.25 14.41 5.58
C GLU A 60 2.61 14.18 4.91
N LEU A 61 3.71 14.24 5.67
CA LEU A 61 5.06 14.02 5.13
C LEU A 61 5.18 12.62 4.50
N VAL A 62 4.64 11.59 5.17
CA VAL A 62 4.62 10.23 4.64
C VAL A 62 3.70 10.12 3.43
N LEU A 63 2.50 10.70 3.49
CA LEU A 63 1.53 10.67 2.39
C LEU A 63 2.10 11.28 1.11
N LEU A 64 2.84 12.39 1.24
CA LEU A 64 3.46 13.10 0.14
C LEU A 64 4.78 12.47 -0.35
N GLY A 65 5.33 11.49 0.39
CA GLY A 65 6.61 10.88 0.07
C GLY A 65 7.78 11.84 0.27
N GLU A 66 7.68 12.74 1.25
CA GLU A 66 8.74 13.71 1.53
C GLU A 66 10.02 13.03 2.05
N PRO A 67 11.23 13.48 1.66
CA PRO A 67 12.48 12.94 2.17
C PRO A 67 12.60 13.14 3.69
N LEU A 68 12.72 12.05 4.43
CA LEU A 68 12.63 12.06 5.90
C LEU A 68 13.70 11.17 6.54
N VAL A 69 14.40 11.70 7.54
CA VAL A 69 15.37 10.92 8.33
C VAL A 69 14.86 10.71 9.74
N VAL A 70 14.84 9.46 10.19
CA VAL A 70 14.61 9.08 11.58
C VAL A 70 15.95 8.77 12.24
N MET A 71 16.34 9.58 13.21
CA MET A 71 17.50 9.35 14.06
C MET A 71 17.03 8.76 15.39
N ALA A 72 17.42 7.54 15.69
CA ALA A 72 17.05 6.84 16.93
C ALA A 72 18.29 6.40 17.73
N PRO A 73 18.14 6.09 19.04
CA PRO A 73 19.28 5.66 19.86
C PRO A 73 19.69 4.21 19.59
N SER A 74 18.81 3.39 19.02
CA SER A 74 19.09 1.99 18.66
C SER A 74 18.60 1.64 17.25
N PRO A 75 19.20 0.63 16.58
CA PRO A 75 18.71 0.13 15.29
C PRO A 75 17.27 -0.38 15.34
N SER A 76 16.87 -0.98 16.47
CA SER A 76 15.50 -1.47 16.68
C SER A 76 14.50 -0.33 16.70
N GLU A 77 14.73 0.71 17.49
CA GLU A 77 13.83 1.87 17.55
C GLU A 77 13.78 2.65 16.22
N SER A 78 14.92 2.72 15.52
CA SER A 78 14.97 3.26 14.16
C SER A 78 14.02 2.48 13.24
N SER A 79 14.19 1.16 13.20
CA SER A 79 13.43 0.28 12.31
C SER A 79 11.95 0.32 12.60
N GLU A 80 11.57 0.17 13.87
CA GLU A 80 10.17 0.24 14.32
C GLU A 80 9.56 1.59 13.97
N THR A 81 10.25 2.71 14.20
CA THR A 81 9.71 4.04 13.91
C THR A 81 9.50 4.26 12.41
N VAL A 82 10.44 3.83 11.56
CA VAL A 82 10.28 3.94 10.10
C VAL A 82 9.09 3.11 9.62
N LEU A 83 8.95 1.87 10.13
CA LEU A 83 7.81 1.02 9.79
C LEU A 83 6.48 1.61 10.31
N ALA A 84 6.47 2.20 11.51
CA ALA A 84 5.31 2.92 12.05
C ALA A 84 4.91 4.10 11.15
N LEU A 85 5.88 4.90 10.67
CA LEU A 85 5.64 5.98 9.72
C LEU A 85 5.01 5.46 8.43
N VAL A 86 5.62 4.45 7.80
CA VAL A 86 5.08 3.86 6.55
C VAL A 86 3.66 3.32 6.75
N SER A 87 3.37 2.72 7.91
CA SER A 87 2.06 2.16 8.21
C SER A 87 0.96 3.21 8.48
N CYS A 88 1.33 4.47 8.78
CA CYS A 88 0.37 5.49 9.17
C CYS A 88 -0.52 5.97 8.01
N ILE A 89 -0.15 5.68 6.77
CA ILE A 89 -0.97 5.97 5.59
C ILE A 89 -1.80 4.77 5.13
N SER A 90 -1.86 3.68 5.90
CA SER A 90 -2.72 2.54 5.57
C SER A 90 -4.19 2.98 5.48
N PRO A 91 -4.98 2.53 4.47
CA PRO A 91 -4.71 1.45 3.53
C PRO A 91 -3.98 1.86 2.25
N LEU A 92 -3.54 3.13 2.13
CA LEU A 92 -2.66 3.52 1.02
C LEU A 92 -1.34 2.78 1.17
N LYS A 93 -0.90 2.12 0.10
CA LYS A 93 0.43 1.56 0.05
C LYS A 93 1.45 2.69 -0.16
N TYR A 94 2.53 2.68 0.63
CA TYR A 94 3.68 3.54 0.41
C TYR A 94 4.50 3.01 -0.78
N TYR A 95 4.80 3.88 -1.74
CA TYR A 95 5.52 3.54 -2.98
C TYR A 95 6.88 4.23 -3.12
N SER A 96 7.27 5.06 -2.16
CA SER A 96 8.63 5.63 -2.13
C SER A 96 9.59 4.67 -1.41
N ASP A 97 10.91 4.87 -1.52
CA ASP A 97 11.87 3.99 -0.84
C ASP A 97 11.81 4.21 0.68
N PHE A 98 12.07 3.16 1.45
CA PHE A 98 12.28 3.31 2.89
C PHE A 98 13.28 2.27 3.38
N ARG A 99 14.17 2.71 4.26
CA ARG A 99 15.20 1.89 4.87
C ARG A 99 14.96 1.91 6.38
N PRO A 100 14.37 0.86 6.98
CA PRO A 100 14.14 0.80 8.42
C PRO A 100 15.43 1.02 9.23
N TYR A 101 16.54 0.49 8.72
CA TYR A 101 17.87 0.78 9.21
C TYR A 101 18.86 0.90 8.06
N PHE A 102 19.49 2.07 7.95
CA PHE A 102 20.43 2.45 6.92
C PHE A 102 21.82 2.67 7.52
N THR A 103 22.83 2.15 6.84
CA THR A 103 24.21 2.04 7.32
C THR A 103 25.19 2.64 6.33
N ILE A 104 26.42 2.85 6.77
CA ILE A 104 27.51 3.33 5.92
C ILE A 104 27.99 2.27 4.91
N HIS A 105 27.57 1.01 5.08
CA HIS A 105 27.96 -0.12 4.25
C HIS A 105 26.96 -0.42 3.14
N ASP A 106 25.81 0.27 3.12
CA ASP A 106 24.85 0.15 2.03
C ASP A 106 25.46 0.65 0.72
N SER A 107 25.23 -0.07 -0.37
CA SER A 107 25.74 0.28 -1.71
C SER A 107 25.35 1.68 -2.15
N GLU A 108 24.16 2.12 -1.77
CA GLU A 108 23.55 3.40 -2.11
C GLU A 108 23.91 4.51 -1.12
N PHE A 109 24.85 4.26 -0.20
CA PHE A 109 25.27 5.24 0.82
C PHE A 109 25.63 6.60 0.23
N LYS A 110 26.37 6.60 -0.89
CA LYS A 110 26.78 7.84 -1.57
C LYS A 110 25.60 8.60 -2.17
N ASP A 111 24.61 7.89 -2.70
CA ASP A 111 23.44 8.49 -3.37
C ASP A 111 22.54 9.20 -2.36
N TYR A 112 22.36 8.63 -1.17
CA TYR A 112 21.56 9.22 -0.10
C TYR A 112 22.26 10.33 0.69
N THR A 113 23.59 10.40 0.65
CA THR A 113 24.37 11.36 1.44
C THR A 113 24.95 12.51 0.64
N THR A 114 24.83 12.48 -0.68
CA THR A 114 25.31 13.56 -1.55
C THR A 114 24.57 14.87 -1.30
N ARG A 115 25.31 15.99 -1.35
CA ARG A 115 24.75 17.35 -1.18
C ARG A 115 24.54 18.07 -2.51
N THR A 116 24.94 17.47 -3.62
CA THR A 116 24.88 18.09 -4.95
C THR A 116 23.49 17.97 -5.58
N GLN A 117 22.67 17.04 -5.10
CA GLN A 117 21.32 16.79 -5.60
C GLN A 117 20.29 16.97 -4.49
N THR A 118 19.03 17.17 -4.90
CA THR A 118 17.91 17.15 -3.97
C THR A 118 17.78 15.75 -3.36
N PRO A 119 17.59 15.62 -2.03
CA PRO A 119 17.40 14.32 -1.40
C PRO A 119 16.29 13.52 -2.09
N PRO A 120 16.52 12.22 -2.37
CA PRO A 120 15.50 11.37 -2.97
C PRO A 120 14.30 11.20 -2.05
N SER A 121 13.14 10.92 -2.62
CA SER A 121 11.91 10.58 -1.90
C SER A 121 12.11 9.24 -1.18
N ALA A 122 12.54 9.32 0.08
CA ALA A 122 12.80 8.16 0.91
C ALA A 122 12.67 8.45 2.41
N ILE A 123 12.37 7.41 3.19
CA ILE A 123 12.47 7.46 4.67
C ILE A 123 13.67 6.64 5.11
N LEU A 124 14.66 7.29 5.74
CA LEU A 124 15.87 6.63 6.23
C LEU A 124 15.87 6.56 7.76
N GLY A 125 15.92 5.35 8.30
CA GLY A 125 16.19 5.11 9.71
C GLY A 125 17.69 4.96 9.95
N VAL A 126 18.25 5.73 10.87
CA VAL A 126 19.68 5.72 11.19
C VAL A 126 19.90 5.83 12.70
N THR A 127 21.06 5.39 13.15
CA THR A 127 21.55 5.68 14.51
C THR A 127 22.50 6.88 14.52
N ASN A 128 22.61 7.55 15.66
CA ASN A 128 23.27 8.85 15.77
C ASN A 128 24.62 8.75 16.51
N PRO A 129 25.75 8.76 15.79
CA PRO A 129 26.69 9.89 15.91
C PRO A 129 27.18 10.48 14.57
N PHE A 130 27.29 9.65 13.52
CA PHE A 130 27.84 10.07 12.23
C PHE A 130 26.79 10.73 11.32
N PHE A 131 25.61 10.10 11.22
CA PHE A 131 24.55 10.52 10.31
C PHE A 131 23.97 11.90 10.62
N ALA A 132 24.07 12.38 11.86
CA ALA A 132 23.62 13.71 12.23
C ALA A 132 24.30 14.84 11.45
N LYS A 133 25.58 14.67 11.07
CA LYS A 133 26.31 15.64 10.24
C LYS A 133 26.11 15.35 8.75
N THR A 134 26.10 14.08 8.39
CA THR A 134 26.01 13.63 7.00
C THR A 134 24.66 14.00 6.37
N LEU A 135 23.56 13.71 7.07
CA LEU A 135 22.19 13.91 6.59
C LEU A 135 21.55 15.23 7.05
N GLN A 136 22.31 16.16 7.63
CA GLN A 136 21.76 17.44 8.13
C GLN A 136 21.08 18.32 7.06
N HIS A 137 21.37 18.04 5.78
CA HIS A 137 20.84 18.75 4.63
C HIS A 137 19.45 18.25 4.22
N TRP A 138 18.99 17.13 4.79
CA TRP A 138 17.66 16.58 4.53
C TRP A 138 16.58 17.51 5.11
N PRO A 139 15.44 17.67 4.41
CA PRO A 139 14.45 18.69 4.75
C PRO A 139 13.71 18.38 6.06
N HIS A 140 13.61 17.09 6.41
CA HIS A 140 12.88 16.62 7.58
C HIS A 140 13.70 15.62 8.38
N ILE A 141 13.86 15.89 9.68
CA ILE A 141 14.58 15.01 10.60
C ILE A 141 13.73 14.81 11.85
N ILE A 142 13.46 13.56 12.20
CA ILE A 142 12.85 13.15 13.46
C ILE A 142 13.97 12.59 14.34
N ARG A 143 14.16 13.16 15.52
CA ARG A 143 15.04 12.61 16.55
C ARG A 143 14.19 11.92 17.62
N ILE A 144 14.22 10.61 17.63
CA ILE A 144 13.72 9.78 18.73
C ILE A 144 14.82 9.75 19.78
N GLY A 145 14.48 10.05 21.04
CA GLY A 145 15.42 9.91 22.15
C GLY A 145 14.94 8.88 23.13
N ASP A 146 15.75 8.64 24.17
CA ASP A 146 15.46 7.66 25.21
C ASP A 146 14.07 7.91 25.80
N ILE A 147 13.18 6.94 25.57
CA ILE A 147 11.84 6.93 26.15
C ILE A 147 12.01 6.69 27.64
N LYS A 148 12.04 7.75 28.45
CA LYS A 148 11.89 7.61 29.89
C LYS A 148 10.47 7.12 30.15
N VAL A 149 10.30 5.82 30.41
CA VAL A 149 9.03 5.14 30.73
C VAL A 149 8.41 5.63 32.07
N SER A 150 8.95 6.70 32.66
CA SER A 150 8.53 7.26 33.93
C SER A 150 7.25 8.07 33.81
N GLY A 151 6.14 7.50 33.32
CA GLY A 151 4.74 7.99 33.50
C GLY A 151 4.41 9.48 33.23
N GLU A 152 5.37 10.26 32.76
CA GLU A 152 5.30 11.71 32.60
C GLU A 152 4.91 11.96 31.15
N VAL A 153 3.89 12.78 30.97
CA VAL A 153 3.48 13.24 29.64
C VAL A 153 4.69 13.89 28.98
N PRO A 154 5.15 13.40 27.80
CA PRO A 154 6.20 14.09 27.06
C PRO A 154 5.80 15.56 26.90
N LYS A 155 6.64 16.48 27.39
CA LYS A 155 6.41 17.92 27.18
C LYS A 155 6.34 18.16 25.69
N GLN A 156 5.34 18.93 25.23
CA GLN A 156 5.15 19.24 23.81
C GLN A 156 6.47 19.67 23.19
N VAL A 157 7.05 18.81 22.37
CA VAL A 157 8.30 19.12 21.71
C VAL A 157 8.01 20.12 20.60
N LYS A 158 8.55 21.33 20.67
CA LYS A 158 8.35 22.34 19.64
C LYS A 158 8.99 21.88 18.33
N VAL A 159 8.31 22.09 17.20
CA VAL A 159 8.92 21.97 15.87
C VAL A 159 10.05 23.00 15.80
N LYS A 160 11.25 22.55 15.45
CA LYS A 160 12.42 23.42 15.31
C LYS A 160 12.77 23.58 13.84
N LYS A 161 13.13 24.80 13.45
CA LYS A 161 13.72 25.06 12.13
C LYS A 161 15.02 24.27 12.00
N LEU A 162 15.25 23.68 10.83
CA LEU A 162 16.42 22.85 10.53
C LEU A 162 17.75 23.60 10.78
N LYS A 163 17.77 24.92 10.56
CA LYS A 163 18.94 25.80 10.82
C LYS A 163 19.45 25.77 12.27
N ASN A 164 18.62 25.31 13.22
CA ASN A 164 18.95 25.25 14.65
C ASN A 164 19.42 23.85 15.10
N LEU A 165 19.57 22.89 14.19
CA LEU A 165 20.05 21.54 14.51
C LEU A 165 21.56 21.57 14.73
N LYS A 166 21.99 21.58 16.00
CA LYS A 166 23.38 21.30 16.37
C LYS A 166 23.61 19.79 16.29
N THR A 167 24.65 19.37 15.57
CA THR A 167 24.87 17.98 15.14
C THR A 167 24.81 16.98 16.30
N LEU A 168 25.47 17.22 17.43
CA LEU A 168 25.50 16.29 18.57
C LEU A 168 24.42 16.53 19.66
N ASP A 169 24.06 17.78 19.99
CA ASP A 169 23.30 18.09 21.23
C ASP A 169 21.79 18.32 21.04
N SER A 170 21.24 18.05 19.85
CA SER A 170 19.83 18.39 19.62
C SER A 170 18.89 17.40 20.29
N LYS A 171 18.09 17.93 21.22
CA LYS A 171 17.02 17.24 21.96
C LYS A 171 16.11 16.42 21.02
N PRO A 172 15.46 15.36 21.52
CA PRO A 172 14.43 14.63 20.78
C PRO A 172 13.36 15.59 20.23
N GLY A 173 12.81 15.29 19.06
CA GLY A 173 11.81 16.13 18.39
C GLY A 173 11.80 16.09 16.87
N VAL A 174 10.91 16.90 16.29
CA VAL A 174 10.76 17.04 14.83
C VAL A 174 11.42 18.34 14.38
N TYR A 175 12.32 18.21 13.40
CA TYR A 175 13.10 19.30 12.81
C TYR A 175 12.70 19.44 11.34
N THR A 176 11.95 20.48 11.04
CA THR A 176 11.42 20.72 9.70
C THR A 176 11.04 22.20 9.53
N SER A 177 11.06 22.68 8.29
CA SER A 177 10.45 23.95 7.88
C SER A 177 9.11 23.77 7.16
N TYR A 178 8.62 22.53 7.07
CA TYR A 178 7.35 22.18 6.45
C TYR A 178 6.19 22.87 7.16
N LYS A 179 5.21 23.29 6.36
CA LYS A 179 3.95 23.85 6.84
C LYS A 179 2.85 22.88 6.45
N SER A 180 2.17 22.29 7.43
CA SER A 180 1.06 21.38 7.18
C SER A 180 -0.05 22.05 6.38
N TYR A 181 -0.67 21.29 5.49
CA TYR A 181 -1.88 21.71 4.79
C TYR A 181 -3.10 21.63 5.71
N LEU A 182 -3.20 20.57 6.50
CA LEU A 182 -4.27 20.36 7.46
C LEU A 182 -3.88 20.81 8.85
N ASN A 183 -4.88 21.20 9.62
CA ASN A 183 -4.71 21.61 11.00
C ASN A 183 -4.46 20.39 11.89
N ARG A 184 -3.72 20.62 12.97
CA ARG A 184 -3.56 19.62 14.03
C ARG A 184 -4.92 19.24 14.61
N ASP A 185 -5.12 17.94 14.78
CA ASP A 185 -6.28 17.41 15.48
C ASP A 185 -6.04 17.46 17.00
N GLU A 186 -6.73 18.38 17.68
CA GLU A 186 -6.65 18.52 19.14
C GLU A 186 -7.36 17.38 19.88
N GLU A 187 -8.34 16.71 19.26
CA GLU A 187 -9.14 15.67 19.91
C GLU A 187 -8.30 14.42 20.16
N ILE A 188 -7.62 13.92 19.13
CA ILE A 188 -6.72 12.77 19.24
C ILE A 188 -5.54 13.07 20.18
N VAL A 189 -4.98 14.28 20.12
CA VAL A 189 -3.89 14.71 21.00
C VAL A 189 -4.34 14.67 22.46
N LYS A 190 -5.51 15.24 22.78
CA LYS A 190 -6.08 15.18 24.14
C LYS A 190 -6.38 13.75 24.58
N GLN A 191 -6.90 12.91 23.67
CA GLN A 191 -7.23 11.51 23.96
C GLN A 191 -5.99 10.68 24.32
N LEU A 192 -4.87 10.89 23.61
CA LEU A 192 -3.58 10.27 23.88
C LEU A 192 -2.95 10.81 25.16
N GLN A 193 -2.97 12.13 25.37
CA GLN A 193 -2.50 12.74 26.62
C GLN A 193 -3.23 12.18 27.85
N LYS A 194 -4.55 12.07 27.78
CA LYS A 194 -5.36 11.45 28.84
C LYS A 194 -5.00 9.98 29.01
N GLY A 195 -4.72 9.25 27.92
CA GLY A 195 -4.22 7.88 27.96
C GLY A 195 -2.92 7.74 28.74
N VAL A 196 -1.94 8.62 28.50
CA VAL A 196 -0.68 8.68 29.25
C VAL A 196 -0.93 8.95 30.74
N GLN A 197 -1.72 9.97 31.06
CA GLN A 197 -2.04 10.34 32.45
C GLN A 197 -2.73 9.20 33.22
N GLN A 198 -3.59 8.45 32.53
CA GLN A 198 -4.31 7.31 33.09
C GLN A 198 -3.50 6.00 33.05
N LYS A 199 -2.23 6.02 32.62
CA LYS A 199 -1.38 4.84 32.44
C LYS A 199 -2.05 3.74 31.60
N ARG A 200 -2.78 4.16 30.55
CA ARG A 200 -3.42 3.22 29.62
C ARG A 200 -2.34 2.38 28.91
N PRO A 201 -2.54 1.05 28.76
CA PRO A 201 -1.61 0.19 28.02
C PRO A 201 -1.27 0.74 26.64
N ALA A 202 -0.04 0.53 26.19
CA ALA A 202 0.46 1.05 24.92
C ALA A 202 -0.34 0.49 23.74
N GLU A 203 -0.75 -0.78 23.82
CA GLU A 203 -1.53 -1.50 22.82
C GLU A 203 -2.88 -0.82 22.57
N ALA A 204 -3.57 -0.41 23.64
CA ALA A 204 -4.84 0.28 23.54
C ALA A 204 -4.68 1.68 22.92
N GLN A 205 -3.56 2.37 23.19
CA GLN A 205 -3.26 3.66 22.56
C GLN A 205 -2.85 3.49 21.09
N SER A 206 -2.13 2.41 20.77
CA SER A 206 -1.79 2.01 19.40
C SER A 206 -3.03 1.73 18.57
N ILE A 207 -4.06 1.07 19.13
CA ILE A 207 -5.35 0.87 18.45
C ILE A 207 -6.04 2.20 18.13
N ILE A 208 -6.04 3.14 19.08
CA ILE A 208 -6.61 4.50 18.88
C ILE A 208 -5.90 5.22 17.73
N LEU A 209 -4.55 5.21 17.72
CA LEU A 209 -3.76 5.80 16.64
C LEU A 209 -4.02 5.13 15.29
N ARG A 210 -4.07 3.79 15.27
CA ARG A 210 -4.27 3.01 14.04
C ARG A 210 -5.64 3.32 13.43
N ARG A 211 -6.68 3.42 14.26
CA ARG A 211 -8.02 3.84 13.83
C ARG A 211 -8.04 5.27 13.29
N TYR A 212 -7.41 6.21 14.00
CA TYR A 212 -7.29 7.60 13.57
C TYR A 212 -6.67 7.71 12.16
N PHE A 213 -5.53 7.07 11.96
CA PHE A 213 -4.82 7.06 10.67
C PHE A 213 -5.63 6.40 9.55
N LEU A 214 -6.31 5.30 9.85
CA LEU A 214 -7.20 4.60 8.92
C LEU A 214 -8.32 5.52 8.44
N GLU A 215 -9.07 6.13 9.37
CA GLU A 215 -10.21 7.01 9.06
C GLU A 215 -9.76 8.25 8.28
N LEU A 216 -8.60 8.83 8.65
CA LEU A 216 -8.00 9.98 7.97
C LEU A 216 -7.60 9.63 6.53
N THR A 217 -6.87 8.52 6.35
CA THR A 217 -6.40 8.09 5.04
C THR A 217 -7.57 7.69 4.13
N GLN A 218 -8.57 6.98 4.65
CA GLN A 218 -9.78 6.66 3.90
C GLN A 218 -10.51 7.92 3.44
N SER A 219 -10.68 8.90 4.33
CA SER A 219 -11.29 10.18 3.97
C SER A 219 -10.55 10.91 2.85
N PHE A 220 -9.22 10.82 2.84
CA PHE A 220 -8.39 11.35 1.77
C PHE A 220 -8.50 10.55 0.45
N ILE A 221 -8.62 9.23 0.50
CA ILE A 221 -8.64 8.38 -0.71
C ILE A 221 -10.02 8.34 -1.38
N ILE A 222 -11.12 8.39 -0.62
CA ILE A 222 -12.48 8.20 -1.14
C ILE A 222 -12.78 9.10 -2.37
N PRO A 223 -12.48 10.41 -2.37
CA PRO A 223 -12.74 11.25 -3.55
C PRO A 223 -11.91 10.85 -4.78
N LEU A 224 -10.65 10.43 -4.57
CA LEU A 224 -9.78 9.93 -5.63
C LEU A 224 -10.34 8.63 -6.23
N GLU A 225 -10.73 7.67 -5.39
CA GLU A 225 -11.32 6.41 -5.84
C GLU A 225 -12.60 6.63 -6.62
N ARG A 226 -13.48 7.53 -6.14
CA ARG A 226 -14.72 7.85 -6.84
C ARG A 226 -14.45 8.46 -8.21
N TYR A 227 -13.50 9.39 -8.32
CA TYR A 227 -13.15 9.99 -9.61
C TYR A 227 -12.52 8.95 -10.55
N VAL A 228 -11.57 8.15 -10.07
CA VAL A 228 -10.93 7.10 -10.87
C VAL A 228 -11.96 6.06 -11.33
N ALA A 229 -12.92 5.69 -10.48
CA ALA A 229 -14.02 4.82 -10.88
C ALA A 229 -14.89 5.44 -11.99
N SER A 230 -15.08 6.76 -12.03
CA SER A 230 -15.81 7.43 -13.11
C SER A 230 -15.06 7.46 -14.46
N LEU A 231 -13.78 7.11 -14.48
CA LEU A 231 -13.01 6.93 -15.71
C LEU A 231 -13.33 5.60 -16.43
N MET A 232 -14.02 4.68 -15.74
CA MET A 232 -14.48 3.43 -16.34
C MET A 232 -15.49 3.69 -17.47
N PRO A 233 -15.33 3.04 -18.64
CA PRO A 233 -16.36 3.01 -19.67
C PRO A 233 -17.67 2.41 -19.16
N LEU A 234 -18.79 2.83 -19.76
CA LEU A 234 -20.09 2.25 -19.44
C LEU A 234 -20.15 0.81 -19.94
N GLN A 235 -20.79 -0.08 -19.19
CA GLN A 235 -20.88 -1.50 -19.57
C GLN A 235 -21.53 -1.69 -20.96
N LYS A 236 -22.51 -0.85 -21.31
CA LYS A 236 -23.15 -0.84 -22.65
C LYS A 236 -22.22 -0.52 -23.82
N SER A 237 -21.05 0.07 -23.57
CA SER A 237 -20.04 0.33 -24.61
C SER A 237 -19.09 -0.84 -24.83
N ILE A 238 -19.16 -1.88 -24.00
CA ILE A 238 -18.37 -3.09 -24.15
C ILE A 238 -19.07 -3.96 -25.19
N SER A 239 -18.45 -4.07 -26.37
CA SER A 239 -18.93 -4.94 -27.44
C SER A 239 -18.10 -6.22 -27.48
N PRO A 240 -18.72 -7.40 -27.69
CA PRO A 240 -18.01 -8.67 -27.86
C PRO A 240 -17.00 -8.67 -29.03
N TRP A 241 -17.36 -7.98 -30.11
CA TRP A 241 -16.68 -8.05 -31.40
C TRP A 241 -15.73 -6.87 -31.67
N LYS A 242 -15.64 -5.94 -30.72
CA LYS A 242 -14.68 -4.81 -30.77
C LYS A 242 -13.68 -4.96 -29.64
N SER A 243 -12.51 -4.33 -29.79
CA SER A 243 -11.54 -4.24 -28.70
C SER A 243 -12.16 -3.62 -27.44
N PRO A 244 -11.74 -4.05 -26.23
CA PRO A 244 -12.19 -3.44 -24.99
C PRO A 244 -12.02 -1.91 -25.03
N PRO A 245 -13.02 -1.12 -24.60
CA PRO A 245 -12.93 0.33 -24.63
C PRO A 245 -11.81 0.83 -23.72
N GLN A 246 -11.02 1.82 -24.15
CA GLN A 246 -9.94 2.31 -23.29
C GLN A 246 -10.49 3.10 -22.09
N LEU A 247 -9.77 3.01 -20.96
CA LEU A 247 -10.04 3.85 -19.80
C LEU A 247 -9.84 5.32 -20.17
N LYS A 248 -10.72 6.20 -19.67
CA LYS A 248 -10.54 7.64 -19.84
C LYS A 248 -9.25 8.10 -19.15
N PRO A 249 -8.51 9.07 -19.73
CA PRO A 249 -7.32 9.61 -19.08
C PRO A 249 -7.71 10.38 -17.80
N PHE A 250 -6.82 10.38 -16.82
CA PHE A 250 -7.01 11.15 -15.59
C PHE A 250 -6.74 12.64 -15.87
N SER A 251 -7.72 13.52 -15.63
CA SER A 251 -7.53 14.97 -15.68
C SER A 251 -7.43 15.54 -14.27
N LYS A 252 -6.31 16.23 -14.00
CA LYS A 252 -6.09 16.91 -12.73
C LYS A 252 -7.13 18.02 -12.51
N GLU A 253 -7.44 18.78 -13.54
CA GLU A 253 -8.36 19.92 -13.48
C GLU A 253 -9.79 19.46 -13.19
N GLU A 254 -10.24 18.40 -13.87
CA GLU A 254 -11.56 17.83 -13.62
C GLU A 254 -11.66 17.25 -12.21
N PHE A 255 -10.66 16.47 -11.79
CA PHE A 255 -10.59 15.94 -10.43
C PHE A 255 -10.71 17.06 -9.38
N MET A 256 -9.95 18.15 -9.54
CA MET A 256 -9.98 19.28 -8.61
C MET A 256 -11.38 19.92 -8.52
N LYS A 257 -12.11 20.04 -9.64
CA LYS A 257 -13.50 20.52 -9.64
C LYS A 257 -14.44 19.58 -8.87
N THR A 258 -14.20 18.26 -8.90
CA THR A 258 -15.02 17.32 -8.12
C THR A 258 -14.82 17.46 -6.61
N LEU A 259 -13.64 17.89 -6.16
CA LEU A 259 -13.32 18.08 -4.74
C LEU A 259 -14.06 19.28 -4.12
N GLU A 260 -14.35 20.31 -4.91
CA GLU A 260 -15.14 21.46 -4.45
C GLU A 260 -16.55 21.03 -4.03
N LYS A 261 -17.15 20.08 -4.77
CA LYS A 261 -18.51 19.58 -4.50
C LYS A 261 -18.52 18.42 -3.51
N ALA A 262 -17.52 17.55 -3.56
CA ALA A 262 -17.55 16.30 -2.81
C ALA A 262 -16.15 15.82 -2.38
N GLY A 263 -15.40 16.70 -1.71
CA GLY A 263 -14.08 16.38 -1.16
C GLY A 263 -14.10 15.71 0.23
N PRO A 264 -12.92 15.55 0.85
CA PRO A 264 -12.74 14.89 2.16
C PRO A 264 -13.50 15.55 3.31
N GLN A 265 -13.88 16.81 3.18
CA GLN A 265 -14.67 17.54 4.17
C GLN A 265 -16.02 16.88 4.49
N LEU A 266 -16.50 15.96 3.64
CA LEU A 266 -17.72 15.20 3.87
C LEU A 266 -17.52 14.02 4.84
N THR A 267 -16.30 13.50 4.98
CA THR A 267 -16.00 12.30 5.77
C THR A 267 -14.98 12.56 6.89
N SER A 268 -14.19 13.63 6.78
CA SER A 268 -13.22 14.06 7.79
C SER A 268 -13.66 15.35 8.47
N ARG A 269 -13.43 15.41 9.80
CA ARG A 269 -13.64 16.61 10.61
C ARG A 269 -12.46 17.59 10.55
N LEU A 270 -11.33 17.18 9.95
CA LEU A 270 -10.15 18.03 9.86
C LEU A 270 -10.35 19.18 8.89
N LYS A 271 -9.90 20.35 9.33
CA LYS A 271 -9.91 21.59 8.55
C LYS A 271 -8.52 21.87 8.02
N GLY A 272 -8.45 22.60 6.90
CA GLY A 272 -7.21 23.03 6.27
C GLY A 272 -7.30 23.02 4.76
N ASP A 273 -6.16 23.16 4.10
CA ASP A 273 -6.03 23.20 2.65
C ASP A 273 -5.95 21.79 2.03
N TRP A 274 -7.07 21.09 2.03
CA TRP A 274 -7.20 19.79 1.36
C TRP A 274 -6.82 19.86 -0.13
N ILE A 275 -7.15 20.97 -0.81
CA ILE A 275 -6.91 21.10 -2.24
C ILE A 275 -5.40 21.23 -2.53
N GLY A 276 -4.68 21.99 -1.70
CA GLY A 276 -3.22 22.06 -1.72
C GLY A 276 -2.57 20.70 -1.47
N LEU A 277 -3.08 19.95 -0.48
CA LEU A 277 -2.59 18.60 -0.18
C LEU A 277 -2.74 17.67 -1.39
N TYR A 278 -3.91 17.64 -2.04
CA TYR A 278 -4.09 16.85 -3.27
C TYR A 278 -3.19 17.33 -4.41
N ARG A 279 -3.03 18.64 -4.60
CA ARG A 279 -2.17 19.18 -5.67
C ARG A 279 -0.72 18.72 -5.52
N HIS A 280 -0.26 18.56 -4.29
CA HIS A 280 1.06 18.01 -4.00
C HIS A 280 1.06 16.49 -4.16
N PHE A 281 0.12 15.78 -3.56
CA PHE A 281 0.03 14.32 -3.63
C PHE A 281 0.03 13.77 -5.06
N LEU A 282 -0.67 14.43 -6.00
CA LEU A 282 -0.69 14.03 -7.41
C LEU A 282 0.68 14.07 -8.11
N LYS A 283 1.71 14.68 -7.49
CA LYS A 283 3.09 14.71 -7.98
C LYS A 283 3.98 13.66 -7.29
N SER A 284 3.48 12.97 -6.27
CA SER A 284 4.24 12.02 -5.45
C SER A 284 4.32 10.64 -6.08
N TYR A 285 5.33 9.86 -5.70
CA TYR A 285 5.44 8.44 -6.05
C TYR A 285 4.31 7.60 -5.47
N ASN A 286 3.78 7.98 -4.31
CA ASN A 286 2.62 7.32 -3.70
C ASN A 286 1.39 7.39 -4.61
N PHE A 287 1.13 8.54 -5.24
CA PHE A 287 0.05 8.66 -6.23
C PHE A 287 0.34 7.83 -7.48
N ASP A 288 1.54 7.92 -8.05
CA ASP A 288 1.88 7.17 -9.27
C ASP A 288 1.70 5.66 -9.08
N GLY A 289 2.25 5.09 -8.00
CA GLY A 289 2.13 3.67 -7.69
C GLY A 289 0.68 3.25 -7.39
N TRP A 290 -0.05 4.06 -6.62
CA TRP A 290 -1.48 3.82 -6.37
C TRP A 290 -2.30 3.85 -7.66
N PHE A 291 -2.10 4.87 -8.51
CA PHE A 291 -2.87 5.05 -9.74
C PHE A 291 -2.55 3.95 -10.76
N ARG A 292 -1.28 3.55 -10.91
CA ARG A 292 -0.89 2.41 -11.76
C ARG A 292 -1.57 1.12 -11.33
N THR A 293 -1.56 0.84 -10.03
CA THR A 293 -2.22 -0.35 -9.46
C THR A 293 -3.72 -0.31 -9.75
N ARG A 294 -4.35 0.83 -9.48
CA ARG A 294 -5.80 0.99 -9.72
C ARG A 294 -6.17 0.89 -11.19
N ARG A 295 -5.35 1.45 -12.08
CA ARG A 295 -5.52 1.34 -13.54
C ARG A 295 -5.40 -0.10 -14.00
N LYS A 296 -4.40 -0.85 -13.49
CA LYS A 296 -4.23 -2.28 -13.78
C LYS A 296 -5.45 -3.10 -13.35
N GLU A 297 -5.99 -2.86 -12.14
CA GLU A 297 -7.20 -3.51 -11.65
C GLU A 297 -8.42 -3.20 -12.55
N MET A 298 -8.60 -1.94 -12.93
CA MET A 298 -9.69 -1.51 -13.81
C MET A 298 -9.59 -2.12 -15.21
N THR A 299 -8.38 -2.16 -15.79
CA THR A 299 -8.13 -2.80 -17.09
C THR A 299 -8.47 -4.28 -17.04
N ARG A 300 -7.98 -5.01 -16.02
CA ARG A 300 -8.33 -6.43 -15.83
C ARG A 300 -9.82 -6.67 -15.66
N LYS A 301 -10.50 -5.79 -14.91
CA LYS A 301 -11.96 -5.86 -14.76
C LYS A 301 -12.68 -5.65 -16.10
N LEU A 302 -12.19 -4.73 -16.93
CA LEU A 302 -12.76 -4.49 -18.23
C LEU A 302 -12.53 -5.68 -19.19
N GLU A 303 -11.34 -6.27 -19.17
CA GLU A 303 -11.02 -7.48 -19.92
C GLU A 303 -11.93 -8.64 -19.52
N ALA A 304 -12.16 -8.82 -18.21
CA ALA A 304 -13.11 -9.79 -17.68
C ALA A 304 -14.55 -9.54 -18.19
N LEU A 305 -15.04 -8.30 -18.13
CA LEU A 305 -16.38 -7.95 -18.62
C LEU A 305 -16.52 -8.15 -20.14
N HIS A 306 -15.47 -7.85 -20.91
CA HIS A 306 -15.46 -8.09 -22.35
C HIS A 306 -15.47 -9.59 -22.68
N LEU A 307 -14.73 -10.40 -21.91
CA LEU A 307 -14.79 -11.85 -22.04
C LEU A 307 -16.17 -12.41 -21.70
N GLU A 308 -16.80 -11.93 -20.63
CA GLU A 308 -18.17 -12.30 -20.28
C GLU A 308 -19.17 -11.95 -21.39
N ALA A 309 -19.03 -10.76 -21.99
CA ALA A 309 -19.86 -10.35 -23.12
C ALA A 309 -19.67 -11.30 -24.32
N LEU A 310 -18.43 -11.69 -24.63
CA LEU A 310 -18.10 -12.62 -25.70
C LEU A 310 -18.67 -14.02 -25.47
N CYS A 311 -18.59 -14.53 -24.24
CA CYS A 311 -19.17 -15.82 -23.88
C CYS A 311 -20.70 -15.83 -23.87
N ASN A 312 -21.36 -14.67 -23.94
CA ASN A 312 -22.82 -14.58 -24.02
C ASN A 312 -23.35 -14.54 -25.46
N GLU A 313 -22.48 -14.31 -26.44
CA GLU A 313 -22.83 -14.38 -27.85
C GLU A 313 -22.86 -15.82 -28.36
N ASP A 314 -23.62 -16.04 -29.44
CA ASP A 314 -23.64 -17.31 -30.18
C ASP A 314 -22.45 -17.36 -31.15
N LEU A 315 -21.32 -17.84 -30.65
CA LEU A 315 -20.07 -17.93 -31.41
C LEU A 315 -20.15 -18.99 -32.53
N LEU A 316 -21.02 -20.00 -32.40
CA LEU A 316 -21.23 -21.01 -33.43
C LEU A 316 -21.95 -20.42 -34.63
N PHE A 317 -23.05 -19.72 -34.40
CA PHE A 317 -23.77 -19.01 -35.47
C PHE A 317 -22.89 -17.97 -36.16
N TRP A 318 -22.02 -17.28 -35.41
CA TRP A 318 -21.04 -16.37 -35.96
C TRP A 318 -20.06 -17.09 -36.89
N SER A 319 -19.50 -18.23 -36.47
CA SER A 319 -18.54 -19.00 -37.27
C SER A 319 -19.10 -19.48 -38.61
N GLN A 320 -20.38 -19.82 -38.66
CA GLN A 320 -21.06 -20.26 -39.89
C GLN A 320 -21.25 -19.14 -40.92
N LYS A 321 -21.19 -17.87 -40.49
CA LYS A 321 -21.38 -16.69 -41.34
C LYS A 321 -20.08 -16.07 -41.83
N HIS A 322 -18.94 -16.57 -41.37
CA HIS A 322 -17.62 -16.01 -41.64
C HIS A 322 -16.71 -17.03 -42.29
N THR A 323 -15.59 -16.53 -42.81
CA THR A 323 -14.62 -17.38 -43.50
C THR A 323 -13.90 -18.30 -42.53
N GLU A 324 -13.34 -19.40 -43.04
CA GLU A 324 -12.53 -20.34 -42.26
C GLU A 324 -11.34 -19.63 -41.59
N VAL A 325 -10.70 -18.69 -42.29
CA VAL A 325 -9.58 -17.90 -41.76
C VAL A 325 -10.01 -17.04 -40.57
N GLU A 326 -11.16 -16.37 -40.66
CA GLU A 326 -11.71 -15.57 -39.56
C GLU A 326 -12.11 -16.44 -38.37
N THR A 327 -12.62 -17.65 -38.64
CA THR A 327 -12.98 -18.61 -37.59
C THR A 327 -11.74 -19.16 -36.88
N VAL A 328 -10.69 -19.49 -37.63
CA VAL A 328 -9.39 -19.91 -37.08
C VAL A 328 -8.78 -18.79 -36.23
N ASP A 329 -8.78 -17.54 -36.72
CA ASP A 329 -8.29 -16.38 -35.96
C ASP A 329 -9.09 -16.15 -34.67
N LEU A 330 -10.42 -16.31 -34.72
CA LEU A 330 -11.26 -16.26 -33.52
C LEU A 330 -10.85 -17.35 -32.51
N VAL A 331 -10.70 -18.60 -32.95
CA VAL A 331 -10.29 -19.71 -32.06
C VAL A 331 -8.93 -19.43 -31.42
N LEU A 332 -7.95 -18.94 -32.19
CA LEU A 332 -6.64 -18.56 -31.66
C LEU A 332 -6.74 -17.44 -30.62
N LYS A 333 -7.54 -16.41 -30.88
CA LYS A 333 -7.79 -15.32 -29.92
C LYS A 333 -8.49 -15.80 -28.65
N LEU A 334 -9.47 -16.70 -28.76
CA LEU A 334 -10.17 -17.28 -27.61
C LEU A 334 -9.23 -18.15 -26.76
N LYS A 335 -8.37 -18.95 -27.41
CA LYS A 335 -7.34 -19.74 -26.72
C LYS A 335 -6.30 -18.87 -26.02
N ALA A 336 -5.82 -17.80 -26.66
CA ALA A 336 -4.93 -16.84 -26.01
C ALA A 336 -5.57 -16.21 -24.77
N LYS A 337 -6.84 -15.77 -24.89
CA LYS A 337 -7.60 -15.28 -23.73
C LYS A 337 -7.77 -16.33 -22.64
N LEU A 338 -7.93 -17.61 -22.97
CA LEU A 338 -8.05 -18.69 -21.99
C LEU A 338 -6.77 -18.89 -21.17
N ILE A 339 -5.58 -18.65 -21.76
CA ILE A 339 -4.30 -18.67 -21.05
C ILE A 339 -4.22 -17.49 -20.07
N ASP A 340 -4.65 -16.30 -20.51
CA ASP A 340 -4.59 -15.07 -19.69
C ASP A 340 -5.63 -15.03 -18.55
N VAL A 341 -6.65 -15.89 -18.58
CA VAL A 341 -7.76 -15.94 -17.60
C VAL A 341 -7.29 -16.18 -16.16
N GLU A 342 -6.17 -16.87 -15.93
CA GLU A 342 -5.61 -17.06 -14.57
C GLU A 342 -5.30 -15.74 -13.86
N ASN A 343 -5.06 -14.67 -14.63
CA ASN A 343 -4.75 -13.34 -14.11
C ASN A 343 -5.96 -12.39 -14.07
N LEU A 344 -7.15 -12.85 -14.47
CA LEU A 344 -8.36 -12.05 -14.58
C LEU A 344 -9.40 -12.42 -13.51
N PRO A 345 -10.17 -11.45 -13.00
CA PRO A 345 -11.23 -11.69 -12.03
C PRO A 345 -12.51 -12.22 -12.71
N VAL A 346 -12.45 -13.41 -13.30
CA VAL A 346 -13.55 -14.03 -14.07
C VAL A 346 -14.21 -15.15 -13.25
N LYS A 347 -15.54 -15.33 -13.38
CA LYS A 347 -16.26 -16.44 -12.75
C LYS A 347 -15.89 -17.79 -13.37
N PRO A 348 -15.81 -18.89 -12.60
CA PRO A 348 -15.46 -20.21 -13.13
C PRO A 348 -16.43 -20.69 -14.23
N GLU A 349 -17.72 -20.35 -14.12
CA GLU A 349 -18.75 -20.65 -15.11
C GLU A 349 -18.44 -20.05 -16.50
N THR A 350 -17.92 -18.82 -16.55
CA THR A 350 -17.55 -18.15 -17.81
C THR A 350 -16.37 -18.84 -18.48
N ILE A 351 -15.43 -19.39 -17.69
CA ILE A 351 -14.28 -20.15 -18.18
C ILE A 351 -14.74 -21.46 -18.80
N GLU A 352 -15.66 -22.17 -18.14
CA GLU A 352 -16.23 -23.41 -18.66
C GLU A 352 -17.02 -23.16 -19.95
N LYS A 353 -17.80 -22.08 -20.00
CA LYS A 353 -18.57 -21.68 -21.18
C LYS A 353 -17.64 -21.33 -22.36
N LEU A 354 -16.54 -20.62 -22.10
CA LEU A 354 -15.51 -20.31 -23.09
C LEU A 354 -14.90 -21.58 -23.68
N LYS A 355 -14.51 -22.54 -22.82
CA LYS A 355 -13.97 -23.84 -23.27
C LYS A 355 -14.96 -24.59 -24.15
N LYS A 356 -16.23 -24.69 -23.72
CA LYS A 356 -17.30 -25.32 -24.51
C LYS A 356 -17.50 -24.66 -25.87
N HIS A 357 -17.48 -23.33 -25.93
CA HIS A 357 -17.58 -22.61 -27.21
C HIS A 357 -16.38 -22.89 -28.12
N ILE A 358 -15.15 -22.86 -27.60
CA ILE A 358 -13.94 -23.19 -28.38
C ILE A 358 -14.05 -24.60 -28.97
N ASP A 359 -14.40 -25.58 -28.15
CA ASP A 359 -14.52 -26.98 -28.58
C ASP A 359 -15.62 -27.14 -29.65
N SER A 360 -16.74 -26.45 -29.47
CA SER A 360 -17.87 -26.53 -30.41
C SER A 360 -17.51 -25.91 -31.78
N ILE A 361 -16.80 -24.77 -31.79
CA ILE A 361 -16.34 -24.14 -33.04
C ILE A 361 -15.33 -25.03 -33.75
N ILE A 362 -14.39 -25.64 -33.01
CA ILE A 362 -13.40 -26.56 -33.59
C ILE A 362 -14.11 -27.76 -34.24
N LEU A 363 -15.07 -28.39 -33.55
CA LEU A 363 -15.82 -29.53 -34.10
C LEU A 363 -16.64 -29.19 -35.35
N ALA A 364 -17.01 -27.92 -35.53
CA ALA A 364 -17.74 -27.46 -36.72
C ALA A 364 -16.82 -27.18 -37.94
N GLN A 365 -15.50 -27.20 -37.77
CA GLN A 365 -14.53 -27.00 -38.87
C GLN A 365 -14.23 -28.30 -39.63
N PRO A 366 -13.71 -28.23 -40.86
CA PRO A 366 -13.23 -29.40 -41.61
C PRO A 366 -12.09 -30.17 -40.89
N GLU A 367 -11.96 -31.48 -41.15
CA GLU A 367 -11.07 -32.40 -40.41
C GLU A 367 -9.58 -32.00 -40.46
N ASP A 368 -9.15 -31.40 -41.57
CA ASP A 368 -7.78 -30.91 -41.76
C ASP A 368 -7.45 -29.73 -40.81
N LEU A 369 -8.40 -28.82 -40.57
CA LEU A 369 -8.25 -27.70 -39.65
C LEU A 369 -8.43 -28.12 -38.18
N GLN A 370 -9.28 -29.11 -37.89
CA GLN A 370 -9.46 -29.64 -36.54
C GLN A 370 -8.15 -30.14 -35.93
N GLY A 371 -7.35 -30.89 -36.72
CA GLY A 371 -6.07 -31.42 -36.28
C GLY A 371 -5.02 -30.35 -35.94
N ILE A 372 -5.08 -29.20 -36.62
CA ILE A 372 -4.14 -28.08 -36.40
C ILE A 372 -4.59 -27.25 -35.19
N LEU A 373 -5.89 -26.95 -35.08
CA LEU A 373 -6.44 -26.15 -34.02
C LEU A 373 -6.38 -26.85 -32.66
N THR A 374 -6.54 -28.17 -32.61
CA THR A 374 -6.43 -28.94 -31.35
C THR A 374 -4.98 -28.97 -30.82
N LYS A 375 -3.98 -29.08 -31.70
CA LYS A 375 -2.55 -29.13 -31.34
C LYS A 375 -1.97 -27.79 -30.89
N THR A 376 -2.47 -26.66 -31.42
CA THR A 376 -1.94 -25.30 -31.15
C THR A 376 -2.26 -24.74 -29.75
N GLY A 377 -2.75 -25.57 -28.80
CA GLY A 377 -3.07 -25.17 -27.43
C GLY A 377 -2.48 -26.04 -26.31
N SER A 378 -1.57 -26.97 -26.62
CA SER A 378 -0.75 -27.65 -25.60
C SER A 378 0.63 -26.99 -25.52
N VAL A 379 0.74 -25.92 -24.75
CA VAL A 379 2.01 -25.43 -24.20
C VAL A 379 1.80 -25.18 -22.72
#